data_AF-A0AA92C7B9-F1
#
_entry.id   AF-A0AA92C7B9-F1
#
_cell.length_a   1.000
_cell.length_b   1.000
_cell.length_c   1.000
_cell.angle_alpha   90.00
_cell.angle_beta   90.00
_cell.angle_gamma   90.00
#
_symmetry.space_group_name_H-M   'P 1'
#
loop_
_entity.id
_entity.type
_entity.pdbx_description
1 polymer ?
#
loop_
_entity_poly.entity_id
_entity_poly.type
_entity_poly.pdbx_seq_one_letter_code
_entity_poly.pdbx_strand_id
1 'polypeptide(L)'
;MDNLPKSPVSEPVFRKETGFRHLLAAARYSLQGLQRLWQEAAFRHEVIALGAGLVFLAAINAPLVHDLIFILLMLLLFCVEALNTAIEEIVDRVSPEFSSAARNAKDLGSFAVFCLLLANGGFILYSLISTVFFSVSAI
;
A
#
# COMPACT_ATOMS: atom_id res chain seq x y z
N MET A 1 -19.82 -57.16 -2.27
CA MET A 1 -18.59 -56.81 -1.54
C MET A 1 -17.88 -55.75 -2.38
N ASP A 2 -18.22 -54.47 -2.19
CA ASP A 2 -17.50 -53.35 -2.82
C ASP A 2 -17.34 -52.24 -1.78
N ASN A 3 -16.46 -52.51 -0.81
CA ASN A 3 -15.93 -51.51 0.11
C ASN A 3 -14.42 -51.48 -0.10
N LEU A 4 -14.00 -51.07 -1.31
CA LEU A 4 -12.61 -50.69 -1.54
C LEU A 4 -12.36 -49.38 -0.77
N PRO A 5 -11.33 -49.32 0.10
CA PRO A 5 -10.97 -48.06 0.75
C PRO A 5 -10.59 -47.06 -0.33
N LYS A 6 -11.32 -45.93 -0.39
CA LYS A 6 -10.98 -44.81 -1.26
C LYS A 6 -9.56 -44.37 -0.93
N SER A 7 -8.66 -44.43 -1.90
CA SER A 7 -7.28 -43.95 -1.75
C SER A 7 -7.31 -42.49 -1.27
N PRO A 8 -6.51 -42.11 -0.27
CA PRO A 8 -6.49 -40.75 0.23
C PRO A 8 -6.15 -39.79 -0.91
N VAL A 9 -7.01 -38.79 -1.12
CA VAL A 9 -6.76 -37.70 -2.06
C VAL A 9 -5.49 -37.01 -1.60
N SER A 10 -4.42 -37.07 -2.39
CA SER A 10 -3.16 -36.41 -2.08
C SER A 10 -3.39 -34.90 -2.05
N GLU A 11 -3.34 -34.30 -0.85
CA GLU A 11 -3.40 -32.85 -0.71
C GLU A 11 -2.27 -32.20 -1.52
N PRO A 12 -2.53 -31.07 -2.20
CA PRO A 12 -1.50 -30.39 -2.95
C PRO A 12 -0.41 -29.90 -1.99
N VAL A 13 0.74 -30.57 -2.02
CA VAL A 13 1.93 -30.17 -1.27
C VAL A 13 2.43 -28.86 -1.87
N PHE A 14 2.24 -27.75 -1.15
CA PHE A 14 2.84 -26.45 -1.50
C PHE A 14 4.37 -26.57 -1.46
N ARG A 15 4.96 -26.89 -2.62
CA ARG A 15 6.40 -26.95 -2.78
C ARG A 15 6.95 -25.53 -2.76
N LYS A 16 7.65 -25.16 -1.68
CA LYS A 16 8.45 -23.92 -1.64
C LYS A 16 9.54 -24.04 -2.70
N GLU A 17 9.36 -23.35 -3.82
CA GLU A 17 10.42 -23.10 -4.80
C GLU A 17 11.60 -22.42 -4.06
N THR A 18 12.81 -22.95 -4.18
CA THR A 18 14.02 -22.38 -3.55
C THR A 18 14.95 -21.80 -4.61
N GLY A 19 15.69 -20.73 -4.26
CA GLY A 19 16.69 -20.10 -5.14
C GLY A 19 16.15 -18.97 -6.03
N PHE A 20 16.85 -18.69 -7.14
CA PHE A 20 16.58 -17.55 -8.04
C PHE A 20 15.15 -17.58 -8.64
N ARG A 21 14.58 -18.77 -8.80
CA ARG A 21 13.19 -18.98 -9.23
C ARG A 21 12.17 -18.43 -8.23
N HIS A 22 12.46 -18.50 -6.93
CA HIS A 22 11.61 -17.91 -5.88
C HIS A 22 11.61 -16.38 -5.94
N LEU A 23 12.77 -15.75 -6.16
CA LEU A 23 12.87 -14.30 -6.30
C LEU A 23 12.10 -13.79 -7.52
N LEU A 24 12.25 -14.46 -8.67
CA LEU A 24 11.48 -14.14 -9.87
C LEU A 24 9.98 -14.34 -9.67
N ALA A 25 9.57 -15.41 -8.98
CA ALA A 25 8.17 -15.64 -8.64
C ALA A 25 7.62 -14.55 -7.70
N ALA A 26 8.37 -14.16 -6.67
CA ALA A 26 7.99 -13.10 -5.74
C ALA A 26 7.85 -11.74 -6.46
N ALA A 27 8.81 -11.37 -7.31
CA ALA A 27 8.72 -10.16 -8.13
C ALA A 27 7.47 -10.17 -9.02
N ARG A 28 7.13 -11.31 -9.62
CA ARG A 28 5.92 -11.47 -10.42
C ARG A 28 4.64 -11.33 -9.58
N TYR A 29 4.62 -11.81 -8.34
CA TYR A 29 3.49 -11.62 -7.44
C TYR A 29 3.33 -10.16 -7.01
N SER A 30 4.44 -9.47 -6.70
CA SER A 30 4.44 -8.03 -6.41
C SER A 30 3.92 -7.21 -7.58
N LEU A 31 4.32 -7.53 -8.82
CA LEU A 31 3.82 -6.86 -10.02
C LEU A 31 2.32 -7.06 -10.23
N GLN A 32 1.80 -8.27 -10.00
CA GLN A 32 0.36 -8.53 -10.07
C GLN A 32 -0.41 -7.75 -9.00
N GLY A 33 0.13 -7.66 -7.78
CA GLY A 33 -0.44 -6.84 -6.71
C GLY A 33 -0.51 -5.36 -7.10
N LEU A 34 0.58 -4.82 -7.66
CA LEU A 34 0.61 -3.44 -8.15
C LEU A 34 -0.40 -3.21 -9.30
N GLN A 35 -0.50 -4.15 -10.25
CA GLN A 35 -1.47 -4.07 -11.34
C GLN A 35 -2.92 -4.07 -10.84
N ARG A 36 -3.20 -4.85 -9.80
CA ARG A 36 -4.51 -4.87 -9.15
C ARG A 36 -4.81 -3.55 -8.45
N LEU A 37 -3.84 -3.03 -7.70
CA LEU A 37 -3.97 -1.75 -6.99
C LEU A 37 -4.14 -0.58 -7.97
N TRP A 38 -3.50 -0.64 -9.14
CA TRP A 38 -3.64 0.37 -10.19
C TRP A 38 -5.08 0.52 -10.71
N GLN A 39 -5.95 -0.48 -10.51
CA GLN A 39 -7.37 -0.36 -10.85
C GLN A 39 -8.12 0.55 -9.89
N GLU A 40 -7.61 0.75 -8.67
CA GLU A 40 -8.21 1.65 -7.70
C GLU A 40 -7.96 3.11 -8.05
N ALA A 41 -9.04 3.90 -8.07
CA ALA A 41 -8.95 5.33 -8.32
C ALA A 41 -8.17 6.04 -7.21
N ALA A 42 -8.34 5.62 -5.96
CA ALA A 42 -7.61 6.15 -4.81
C ALA A 42 -6.10 6.02 -5.02
N PHE A 43 -5.60 4.82 -5.27
CA PHE A 43 -4.18 4.58 -5.53
C PHE A 43 -3.61 5.41 -6.68
N ARG A 44 -4.35 5.58 -7.79
CA ARG A 44 -3.89 6.47 -8.88
C ARG A 44 -3.71 7.92 -8.42
N HIS A 45 -4.61 8.43 -7.57
CA HIS A 45 -4.45 9.76 -6.99
C HIS A 45 -3.24 9.84 -6.05
N GLU A 46 -2.97 8.79 -5.27
CA GLU A 46 -1.80 8.75 -4.39
C GLU A 46 -0.49 8.75 -5.19
N VAL A 47 -0.42 8.02 -6.31
CA VAL A 47 0.75 8.06 -7.22
C VAL A 47 0.94 9.45 -7.83
N ILE A 48 -0.15 10.12 -8.22
CA ILE A 48 -0.09 11.51 -8.67
C ILE A 48 0.38 12.43 -7.53
N ALA A 49 -0.09 12.21 -6.30
CA ALA A 49 0.32 12.98 -5.13
C ALA A 49 1.80 12.81 -4.80
N LEU A 50 2.37 11.61 -4.98
CA LEU A 50 3.82 11.38 -4.88
C LEU A 50 4.57 12.26 -5.87
N GLY A 51 4.19 12.23 -7.15
CA GLY A 51 4.82 13.04 -8.19
C GLY A 51 4.70 14.54 -7.92
N ALA A 52 3.50 15.00 -7.58
CA ALA A 52 3.22 16.41 -7.27
C ALA A 52 3.99 16.88 -6.02
N GLY A 53 4.06 16.05 -4.98
CA GLY A 53 4.79 16.34 -3.76
C GLY A 53 6.31 16.47 -3.99
N LEU A 54 6.91 15.59 -4.80
CA LEU A 54 8.32 15.69 -5.17
C LEU A 54 8.62 16.95 -5.99
N VAL A 55 7.77 17.28 -6.96
CA VAL A 55 7.89 18.53 -7.73
C VAL A 55 7.79 19.74 -6.81
N PHE A 56 6.87 19.71 -5.85
CA PHE A 56 6.71 20.78 -4.86
C PHE A 56 7.94 20.94 -3.96
N LEU A 57 8.47 19.85 -3.41
CA LEU A 57 9.67 19.86 -2.56
C LEU A 57 10.89 20.43 -3.33
N ALA A 58 11.06 20.02 -4.58
CA ALA A 58 12.08 20.57 -5.46
C ALA A 58 11.86 22.07 -5.72
N ALA A 59 10.62 22.51 -5.97
CA ALA A 59 10.29 23.91 -6.23
C ALA A 59 10.59 24.84 -5.05
N ILE A 60 10.47 24.36 -3.82
CA ILE A 60 10.81 25.13 -2.61
C ILE A 60 12.29 25.00 -2.20
N ASN A 61 13.11 24.28 -2.98
CA ASN A 61 14.50 23.94 -2.64
C ASN A 61 14.63 23.26 -1.27
N ALA A 62 13.71 22.35 -0.96
CA ALA A 62 13.79 21.56 0.27
C ALA A 62 15.08 20.71 0.29
N PRO A 63 15.65 20.44 1.48
CA PRO A 63 16.78 19.53 1.59
C PRO A 63 16.44 18.13 1.08
N LEU A 64 17.39 17.45 0.43
CA LEU A 64 17.19 16.09 -0.13
C LEU A 64 16.69 15.05 0.89
N VAL A 65 16.97 15.25 2.18
CA VAL A 65 16.45 14.37 3.24
C VAL A 65 14.91 14.42 3.31
N HIS A 66 14.29 15.54 2.93
CA HIS A 66 12.84 15.64 2.86
C HIS A 66 12.26 14.76 1.76
N ASP A 67 12.90 14.72 0.58
CA ASP A 67 12.48 13.83 -0.52
C ASP A 67 12.53 12.36 -0.08
N LEU A 68 13.61 11.94 0.59
CA LEU A 68 13.75 10.57 1.09
C LEU A 68 12.66 10.20 2.10
N ILE A 69 12.37 11.08 3.06
CA ILE A 69 11.32 10.86 4.06
C ILE A 69 9.94 10.82 3.39
N PHE A 70 9.67 11.74 2.46
CA PHE A 70 8.40 11.78 1.74
C PHE A 70 8.17 10.52 0.89
N ILE A 71 9.19 10.06 0.17
CA ILE A 71 9.13 8.79 -0.57
C ILE A 71 8.83 7.63 0.38
N LEU A 72 9.49 7.57 1.55
CA LEU A 72 9.22 6.51 2.52
C LEU A 72 7.77 6.55 3.05
N LEU A 73 7.24 7.73 3.34
CA LEU A 73 5.85 7.91 3.78
C LEU A 73 4.84 7.55 2.69
N MET A 74 5.13 7.87 1.43
CA MET A 74 4.28 7.49 0.30
C MET A 74 4.34 5.98 0.03
N LEU A 75 5.51 5.35 0.15
CA LEU A 75 5.62 3.89 0.06
C LEU A 75 4.85 3.18 1.19
N LEU A 76 4.84 3.76 2.39
CA LEU A 76 4.04 3.25 3.50
C LEU A 76 2.53 3.42 3.21
N LEU A 77 2.12 4.56 2.63
CA LEU A 77 0.75 4.77 2.15
C LEU A 77 0.33 3.69 1.15
N PHE A 78 1.15 3.45 0.11
CA PHE A 78 0.88 2.41 -0.89
C PHE A 78 0.78 1.00 -0.29
N CYS A 79 1.61 0.71 0.72
CA CYS A 79 1.55 -0.56 1.45
C CYS A 79 0.21 -0.72 2.18
N VAL A 80 -0.24 0.31 2.89
CA VAL A 80 -1.51 0.27 3.63
C VAL A 80 -2.71 0.26 2.69
N GLU A 81 -2.67 1.00 1.58
CA GLU A 81 -3.70 0.96 0.54
C GLU A 81 -3.82 -0.45 -0.07
N ALA A 82 -2.69 -1.11 -0.36
CA ALA A 82 -2.69 -2.50 -0.82
C ALA A 82 -3.31 -3.46 0.20
N LEU A 83 -3.03 -3.27 1.49
CA LEU A 83 -3.62 -4.06 2.57
C LEU A 83 -5.13 -3.77 2.71
N ASN A 84 -5.54 -2.51 2.58
CA ASN A 84 -6.95 -2.11 2.60
C ASN A 84 -7.71 -2.80 1.46
N THR A 85 -7.22 -2.71 0.22
CA THR A 85 -7.83 -3.40 -0.92
C THR A 85 -7.89 -4.91 -0.72
N ALA A 86 -6.83 -5.53 -0.17
CA ALA A 86 -6.83 -6.97 0.11
C ALA A 86 -7.89 -7.36 1.16
N ILE A 87 -8.06 -6.55 2.21
CA ILE A 87 -9.11 -6.77 3.23
C ILE A 87 -10.49 -6.61 2.60
N GLU A 88 -10.71 -5.58 1.78
CA GLU A 88 -11.97 -5.37 1.07
C GLU A 88 -12.34 -6.57 0.18
N GLU A 89 -11.40 -7.09 -0.61
CA GLU A 89 -11.64 -8.26 -1.45
C GLU A 89 -12.01 -9.51 -0.64
N ILE A 90 -11.33 -9.73 0.49
CA ILE A 90 -11.64 -10.87 1.37
C ILE A 90 -13.02 -10.69 2.00
N VAL A 91 -13.32 -9.49 2.51
CA VAL A 91 -14.60 -9.17 3.16
C VAL A 91 -15.75 -9.33 2.16
N ASP A 92 -15.61 -8.81 0.94
CA ASP A 92 -16.63 -8.91 -0.11
C ASP A 92 -16.88 -10.35 -0.55
N ARG A 93 -15.86 -11.20 -0.48
CA ARG A 93 -16.00 -12.63 -0.78
C ARG A 93 -16.63 -13.43 0.37
N VAL A 94 -16.32 -13.09 1.62
CA VAL A 94 -16.71 -13.88 2.81
C VAL A 94 -18.06 -13.43 3.39
N SER A 95 -18.42 -12.15 3.27
CA SER A 95 -19.66 -11.58 3.78
C SER A 95 -20.49 -10.98 2.64
N PRO A 96 -21.06 -11.81 1.73
CA PRO A 96 -21.87 -11.32 0.62
C PRO A 96 -23.17 -10.64 1.08
N GLU A 97 -23.66 -10.98 2.29
CA GLU A 97 -24.70 -10.22 2.98
C GLU A 97 -24.08 -9.20 3.93
N PHE A 98 -24.73 -8.04 4.06
CA PHE A 98 -24.22 -6.92 4.85
C PHE A 98 -24.09 -7.31 6.34
N SER A 99 -22.87 -7.33 6.87
CA SER A 99 -22.61 -7.56 8.30
C SER A 99 -21.95 -6.34 8.97
N SER A 100 -22.20 -6.15 10.27
CA SER A 100 -21.55 -5.08 11.04
C SER A 100 -20.03 -5.26 11.09
N ALA A 101 -19.55 -6.50 11.13
CA ALA A 101 -18.13 -6.83 11.08
C ALA A 101 -17.50 -6.44 9.73
N ALA A 102 -18.17 -6.73 8.60
CA ALA A 102 -17.71 -6.32 7.28
C ALA A 102 -17.61 -4.80 7.14
N ARG A 103 -18.63 -4.06 7.62
CA ARG A 103 -18.57 -2.59 7.67
C ARG A 103 -17.36 -2.11 8.48
N ASN A 104 -17.20 -2.60 9.70
CA ASN A 104 -16.09 -2.18 10.58
C ASN A 104 -14.72 -2.47 9.97
N ALA A 105 -14.54 -3.62 9.30
CA ALA A 105 -13.27 -3.96 8.65
C ALA A 105 -12.90 -2.95 7.56
N LYS A 106 -13.86 -2.57 6.72
CA LYS A 106 -13.67 -1.57 5.66
C LYS A 106 -13.41 -0.16 6.22
N ASP A 107 -14.18 0.24 7.22
CA ASP A 107 -14.05 1.56 7.86
C ASP A 107 -12.67 1.71 8.52
N LEU A 108 -12.18 0.68 9.21
CA LEU A 108 -10.86 0.67 9.83
C LEU A 108 -9.73 0.70 8.80
N GLY A 109 -9.86 -0.05 7.70
CA GLY A 109 -8.90 -0.02 6.61
C GLY A 109 -8.81 1.35 5.95
N SER A 110 -9.95 1.96 5.62
CA SER A 110 -10.04 3.33 5.10
C SER A 110 -9.45 4.36 6.07
N PHE A 111 -9.69 4.20 7.38
CA PHE A 111 -9.12 5.10 8.39
C PHE A 111 -7.58 4.99 8.48
N ALA A 112 -7.02 3.79 8.28
CA ALA A 112 -5.57 3.60 8.25
C ALA A 112 -4.92 4.36 7.07
N VAL A 113 -5.54 4.29 5.89
CA VAL A 113 -5.13 5.06 4.70
C VAL A 113 -5.22 6.57 4.99
N PHE A 114 -6.33 7.02 5.58
CA PHE A 114 -6.52 8.42 5.97
C PHE A 114 -5.44 8.93 6.93
N CYS A 115 -5.05 8.13 7.93
CA CYS A 115 -3.95 8.49 8.84
C CYS A 115 -2.63 8.75 8.09
N LEU A 116 -2.33 7.96 7.06
CA LEU A 116 -1.13 8.15 6.24
C LEU A 116 -1.24 9.33 5.29
N LEU A 117 -2.43 9.63 4.76
CA LEU A 117 -2.66 10.86 4.01
C LEU A 117 -2.40 12.10 4.89
N LEU A 118 -2.86 12.10 6.14
CA LEU A 118 -2.56 13.17 7.09
C LEU A 118 -1.07 13.27 7.41
N ALA A 119 -0.39 12.14 7.60
CA ALA A 119 1.05 12.13 7.85
C ALA A 119 1.84 12.73 6.67
N ASN A 120 1.51 12.33 5.44
CA ASN A 120 2.13 12.88 4.22
C ASN A 120 1.85 14.37 4.05
N GLY A 121 0.58 14.79 4.20
CA GLY A 121 0.20 16.21 4.10
C GLY A 121 0.87 17.07 5.19
N GLY A 122 0.92 16.57 6.42
CA GLY A 122 1.61 17.21 7.54
C GLY A 122 3.11 17.32 7.29
N PHE A 123 3.73 16.30 6.70
CA PHE A 123 5.15 16.34 6.34
C PHE A 123 5.47 17.36 5.25
N ILE A 124 4.62 17.49 4.23
CA ILE A 124 4.74 18.53 3.19
C ILE A 124 4.61 19.93 3.81
N LEU A 125 3.63 20.13 4.69
CA LEU A 125 3.46 21.41 5.39
C LEU A 125 4.66 21.74 6.27
N TYR A 126 5.17 20.76 7.03
CA TYR A 126 6.40 20.91 7.81
C TYR A 126 7.59 21.27 6.93
N SER A 127 7.74 20.61 5.78
CA SER A 127 8.83 20.87 4.82
C SER A 127 8.78 22.28 4.26
N LEU A 128 7.59 22.78 3.93
CA LEU A 128 7.39 24.17 3.50
C LEU A 128 7.81 25.16 4.60
N ILE A 129 7.27 24.99 5.81
CA ILE A 129 7.55 25.86 6.95
C ILE A 129 9.05 25.86 7.25
N SER A 130 9.64 24.70 7.50
CA SER A 130 11.06 24.58 7.86
C SER A 130 12.00 25.19 6.82
N THR A 131 11.73 24.98 5.53
CA THR A 131 12.57 25.52 4.44
C THR A 131 12.46 27.03 4.35
N VAL A 132 11.25 27.60 4.47
CA VAL A 132 11.03 29.05 4.44
C VAL A 132 11.64 29.72 5.67
N PHE A 133 11.43 29.18 6.88
CA PHE A 133 11.99 29.74 8.11
C PHE A 133 13.52 29.71 8.12
N PHE A 134 14.14 28.63 7.65
CA PHE A 134 15.59 28.54 7.55
C PHE A 134 16.15 29.53 6.52
N SER A 135 15.45 29.71 5.40
CA SER A 135 15.83 30.68 4.36
C SER A 135 15.75 32.13 4.86
N VAL A 136 14.72 32.48 5.64
CA VAL A 136 14.57 33.82 6.24
C VAL A 136 15.63 34.07 7.31
N SER A 137 16.00 33.05 8.10
CA SER A 137 17.01 33.20 9.16
C SER A 137 18.44 33.35 8.63
N ALA A 138 18.67 33.04 7.36
CA ALA A 138 19.98 33.11 6.70
C ALA A 138 20.24 34.45 5.97
N ILE A 139 19.26 35.37 5.98
CA ILE A 139 19.32 36.72 5.40
C ILE A 139 19.51 37.73 6.54
#